data_AF-A0A1B8WAE0-F1
#
_entry.id   AF-A0A1B8WAE0-F1
#
_cell.length_a   1.000
_cell.length_b   1.000
_cell.length_c   1.000
_cell.angle_alpha   90.00
_cell.angle_beta   90.00
_cell.angle_gamma   90.00
#
_symmetry.space_group_name_H-M   'P 1'
#
loop_
_entity.id
_entity.type
_entity.pdbx_description
1 polymer ?
#
loop_
_entity_poly.entity_id
_entity_poly.type
_entity_poly.pdbx_seq_one_letter_code
_entity_poly.pdbx_strand_id
1 'polypeptide(L)'
;MNELISRQDMAVMAHRAAGLANLKLAGSSATSFADQSDIADYAAKAVQDMQAAGILNDKAGNKFVPSGLATRAEAAKAIYSILSKIE
;
A
#
# COMPACT_ATOMS: atom_id res chain seq x y z
N MET A 1 18.83 -16.07 1.80
CA MET A 1 17.58 -16.47 1.12
C MET A 1 16.89 -15.22 0.65
N ASN A 2 16.35 -15.21 -0.57
CA ASN A 2 15.55 -14.08 -1.06
C ASN A 2 14.09 -14.39 -0.72
N GLU A 3 13.52 -13.62 0.20
CA GLU A 3 12.12 -13.76 0.56
C GLU A 3 11.25 -12.92 -0.38
N LEU A 4 10.10 -13.46 -0.77
CA LEU A 4 9.15 -12.74 -1.60
C LEU A 4 8.44 -11.68 -0.76
N ILE A 5 8.21 -10.51 -1.35
CA ILE A 5 7.58 -9.38 -0.67
C ILE A 5 6.05 -9.55 -0.75
N SER A 6 5.39 -9.50 0.40
CA SER A 6 3.92 -9.51 0.46
C SER A 6 3.33 -8.14 0.10
N ARG A 7 2.02 -8.07 -0.18
CA ARG A 7 1.34 -6.79 -0.46
C ARG A 7 1.41 -5.84 0.73
N GLN A 8 1.32 -6.34 1.96
CA GLN A 8 1.43 -5.51 3.16
C GLN A 8 2.87 -4.99 3.37
N ASP A 9 3.90 -5.78 3.03
CA ASP A 9 5.29 -5.32 3.09
C ASP A 9 5.56 -4.23 2.06
N MET A 10 5.07 -4.42 0.83
CA MET A 10 5.13 -3.41 -0.22
C MET A 10 4.45 -2.09 0.23
N ALA A 11 3.32 -2.18 0.93
CA ALA A 11 2.64 -1.00 1.47
C ALA A 11 3.49 -0.24 2.49
N VAL A 12 4.16 -0.96 3.39
CA VAL A 12 5.06 -0.37 4.38
C VAL A 12 6.27 0.29 3.70
N MET A 13 6.86 -0.35 2.68
CA MET A 13 7.96 0.22 1.91
C MET A 13 7.55 1.51 1.19
N ALA A 14 6.39 1.49 0.53
CA ALA A 14 5.81 2.63 -0.17
C ALA A 14 5.51 3.79 0.79
N HIS A 15 4.93 3.49 1.95
CA HIS A 15 4.61 4.46 3.00
C HIS A 15 5.86 5.17 3.54
N ARG A 16 6.92 4.41 3.82
CA ARG A 16 8.20 4.97 4.25
C ARG A 16 8.84 5.85 3.17
N ALA A 17 8.81 5.40 1.92
CA ALA A 17 9.34 6.18 0.79
C ALA A 17 8.59 7.51 0.63
N ALA A 18 7.26 7.50 0.73
CA ALA A 18 6.44 8.71 0.69
C ALA A 18 6.75 9.66 1.85
N GLY A 19 6.98 9.14 3.06
CA GLY A 19 7.40 9.93 4.21
C GLY A 19 8.77 10.61 4.01
N LEU A 20 9.75 9.88 3.47
CA LEU A 20 11.06 10.45 3.13
C LEU A 20 10.99 11.53 2.03
N ALA A 21 10.02 11.41 1.12
CA ALA A 21 9.74 12.40 0.09
C ALA A 21 8.87 13.58 0.57
N ASN A 22 8.53 13.64 1.88
CA ASN A 22 7.64 14.65 2.47
C ASN A 22 6.26 14.74 1.79
N LEU A 23 5.78 13.63 1.23
CA LEU A 23 4.47 13.59 0.59
C LEU A 23 3.37 13.67 1.63
N LYS A 24 2.42 14.59 1.43
CA LYS A 24 1.16 14.56 2.16
C LYS A 24 0.29 13.45 1.56
N LEU A 25 0.19 12.34 2.28
CA LEU A 25 -0.73 11.24 1.99
C LEU A 25 -2.17 11.61 2.36
N ALA A 26 -2.61 12.78 1.90
CA ALA A 26 -3.97 13.24 2.06
C ALA A 26 -4.82 12.67 0.93
N GLY A 27 -5.90 11.99 1.28
CA GLY A 27 -6.89 11.55 0.33
C GLY A 27 -8.18 11.12 1.02
N SER A 28 -9.13 10.66 0.22
CA SER A 28 -10.49 10.29 0.63
C SER A 28 -10.49 9.33 1.81
N SER A 29 -11.56 9.33 2.62
CA SER A 29 -11.74 8.38 3.73
C SER A 29 -11.40 6.96 3.29
N ALA A 30 -10.38 6.38 3.94
CA ALA A 30 -10.03 4.97 3.77
C ALA A 30 -11.26 4.12 4.08
N THR A 31 -11.58 3.18 3.19
CA THR A 31 -12.66 2.21 3.39
C THR A 31 -12.09 0.93 3.98
N SER A 32 -12.79 0.33 4.94
CA SER A 32 -12.35 -0.96 5.49
C SER A 32 -12.40 -2.04 4.41
N PHE A 33 -11.32 -2.82 4.31
CA PHE A 33 -11.29 -4.00 3.46
C PHE A 33 -12.09 -5.15 4.08
N ALA A 34 -12.59 -6.06 3.24
CA ALA A 34 -13.27 -7.27 3.70
C ALA A 34 -12.35 -8.23 4.48
N ASP A 35 -11.04 -8.12 4.27
CA ASP A 35 -9.97 -8.87 4.95
C ASP A 35 -9.11 -7.96 5.84
N GLN A 36 -9.71 -6.90 6.40
CA GLN A 36 -9.01 -5.96 7.28
C GLN A 36 -8.34 -6.64 8.48
N SER A 37 -8.95 -7.70 9.01
CA SER A 37 -8.43 -8.50 10.13
C SER A 37 -7.15 -9.28 9.79
N ASP A 38 -6.88 -9.50 8.50
CA ASP A 38 -5.73 -10.28 8.05
C ASP A 38 -4.49 -9.39 7.87
N ILE A 39 -4.65 -8.06 7.94
CA ILE A 39 -3.56 -7.10 7.83
C ILE A 39 -2.81 -7.09 9.16
N ALA A 40 -1.50 -7.36 9.10
CA ALA A 40 -0.68 -7.32 10.30
C ALA A 40 -0.60 -5.90 10.90
N ASP A 41 -0.54 -5.82 12.23
CA ASP A 41 -0.55 -4.55 12.98
C ASP A 41 0.51 -3.55 12.49
N TYR A 42 1.71 -4.03 12.14
CA TYR A 42 2.80 -3.19 11.63
C TYR A 42 2.49 -2.53 10.28
N ALA A 43 1.58 -3.12 9.50
CA ALA A 43 1.23 -2.66 8.17
C ALA A 43 -0.09 -1.89 8.13
N ALA A 44 -0.95 -2.01 9.15
CA ALA A 44 -2.30 -1.43 9.17
C ALA A 44 -2.32 0.06 8.80
N LYS A 45 -1.47 0.87 9.45
CA LYS A 45 -1.37 2.31 9.17
C LYS A 45 -0.87 2.60 7.75
N ALA A 46 0.14 1.86 7.30
CA ALA A 46 0.70 2.04 5.96
C ALA A 46 -0.34 1.70 4.89
N VAL A 47 -1.05 0.59 5.04
CA VAL A 47 -2.12 0.17 4.13
C VAL A 47 -3.23 1.22 4.09
N GLN A 48 -3.68 1.71 5.24
CA GLN A 48 -4.73 2.73 5.33
C GLN A 48 -4.33 4.04 4.64
N ASP A 49 -3.14 4.56 4.95
CA ASP A 49 -2.65 5.83 4.36
C ASP A 49 -2.44 5.70 2.85
N MET A 50 -1.87 4.58 2.40
CA MET A 50 -1.63 4.32 0.99
C MET A 50 -2.93 4.13 0.20
N GLN A 51 -3.95 3.52 0.83
CA GLN A 51 -5.29 3.42 0.25
C GLN A 51 -5.94 4.80 0.14
N ALA A 52 -5.92 5.59 1.22
CA ALA A 52 -6.48 6.93 1.23
C ALA A 52 -5.82 7.81 0.15
N ALA A 53 -4.50 7.70 -0.02
CA ALA A 53 -3.73 8.43 -1.04
C ALA A 53 -3.95 7.94 -2.49
N GLY A 54 -4.72 6.86 -2.69
CA GLY A 54 -4.96 6.23 -4.00
C GLY A 54 -3.74 5.49 -4.59
N ILE A 55 -2.72 5.23 -3.78
CA ILE A 55 -1.47 4.58 -4.21
C ILE A 55 -1.68 3.06 -4.26
N LEU A 56 -2.35 2.50 -3.25
CA LEU A 56 -2.73 1.10 -3.21
C LEU A 56 -4.24 0.95 -3.43
N ASN A 57 -4.60 -0.11 -4.16
CA ASN A 57 -5.99 -0.40 -4.50
C ASN A 57 -6.39 -1.77 -3.93
N ASP A 58 -7.68 -1.93 -3.69
CA ASP A 58 -8.29 -3.22 -3.45
C ASP A 58 -8.14 -4.15 -4.68
N LYS A 59 -8.31 -5.44 -4.43
CA LYS A 59 -8.57 -6.47 -5.42
C LYS A 59 -10.07 -6.79 -5.42
N ALA A 60 -10.45 -7.68 -6.34
CA ALA A 60 -11.82 -8.18 -6.46
C ALA A 60 -12.44 -8.53 -5.08
N GLY A 61 -13.66 -8.05 -4.87
CA GLY A 61 -14.40 -8.29 -3.62
C GLY A 61 -14.00 -7.39 -2.44
N ASN A 62 -13.46 -6.19 -2.69
CA ASN A 62 -13.05 -5.23 -1.65
C ASN A 62 -11.97 -5.82 -0.71
N LYS A 63 -11.00 -6.55 -1.27
CA LYS A 63 -9.95 -7.24 -0.50
C LYS A 63 -8.57 -6.64 -0.71
N PHE A 64 -7.80 -6.50 0.35
CA PHE A 64 -6.39 -6.10 0.26
C PHE A 64 -5.44 -7.29 0.09
N VAL A 65 -5.80 -8.51 0.47
CA VAL A 65 -4.97 -9.72 0.35
C VAL A 65 -3.55 -9.50 0.93
N PRO A 66 -3.43 -9.19 2.23
CA PRO A 66 -2.20 -8.69 2.85
C PRO A 66 -0.99 -9.61 2.69
N SER A 67 -1.19 -10.91 2.91
CA SER A 67 -0.17 -11.96 2.78
C SER A 67 0.08 -12.41 1.33
N GLY A 68 -0.70 -11.91 0.38
CA GLY A 68 -0.52 -12.22 -1.03
C GLY A 68 0.79 -11.65 -1.56
N LEU A 69 1.40 -12.33 -2.54
CA LEU A 69 2.63 -11.86 -3.17
C LEU A 69 2.39 -10.59 -3.98
N ALA A 70 3.24 -9.59 -3.79
CA ALA A 70 3.25 -8.40 -4.62
C ALA A 70 3.81 -8.72 -6.01
N THR A 71 3.04 -8.47 -7.05
CA THR A 71 3.51 -8.62 -8.44
C THR A 71 4.41 -7.45 -8.82
N ARG A 72 5.28 -7.67 -9.82
CA ARG A 72 6.12 -6.60 -10.40
C ARG A 72 5.29 -5.42 -10.90
N ALA A 73 4.11 -5.68 -11.45
CA ALA A 73 3.20 -4.64 -11.94
C ALA A 73 2.61 -3.79 -10.80
N GLU A 74 2.20 -4.42 -9.69
CA GLU A 74 1.72 -3.71 -8.50
C GLU A 74 2.82 -2.84 -7.88
N ALA A 75 4.04 -3.39 -7.77
CA ALA A 75 5.20 -2.64 -7.28
C ALA A 75 5.54 -1.44 -8.19
N ALA A 76 5.58 -1.65 -9.50
CA ALA A 76 5.84 -0.57 -10.45
C ALA A 76 4.77 0.53 -10.39
N LYS A 77 3.49 0.16 -10.25
CA LYS A 77 2.39 1.12 -10.07
C LYS A 77 2.57 1.93 -8.80
N ALA A 78 2.85 1.28 -7.67
CA ALA A 78 3.04 1.97 -6.39
C ALA A 78 4.22 2.97 -6.45
N ILE A 79 5.35 2.56 -7.04
CA ILE A 79 6.51 3.44 -7.25
C ILE A 79 6.13 4.63 -8.14
N TYR A 80 5.49 4.38 -9.28
CA TYR A 80 5.07 5.44 -10.20
C TYR A 80 4.11 6.43 -9.53
N SER A 81 3.12 5.95 -8.78
CA SER A 81 2.16 6.79 -8.07
C SER A 81 2.79 7.64 -6.97
N ILE A 82 3.87 7.18 -6.34
CA ILE A 82 4.66 8.00 -5.41
C ILE A 82 5.39 9.08 -6.18
N LEU A 83 6.15 8.70 -7.22
CA LEU A 83 6.95 9.64 -8.01
C LEU A 83 6.09 10.74 -8.65
N SER A 84 4.91 10.40 -9.17
CA SER A 84 3.99 11.36 -9.78
C SER A 84 3.36 12.36 -8.79
N LYS A 85 3.52 12.15 -7.49
CA LYS A 85 3.02 13.05 -6.44
C LYS A 85 4.12 13.95 -5.86
N ILE A 86 5.38 13.74 -6.26
CA ILE A 86 6.54 14.55 -5.83
C ILE A 86 6.64 15.86 -6.65
N GLU A 87 5.99 15.92 -7.80
CA GLU A 87 5.97 17.09 -8.69
C GLU A 87 5.20 18.29 -8.10
#